data_AF-A0A383D0I3-F1
#
_entry.id   AF-A0A383D0I3-F1
#
_cell.length_a   1.000
_cell.length_b   1.000
_cell.length_c   1.000
_cell.angle_alpha   90.00
_cell.angle_beta   90.00
_cell.angle_gamma   90.00
#
_symmetry.space_group_name_H-M   'P 1'
#
loop_
_entity.id
_entity.type
_entity.pdbx_description
1 polymer ?
#
loop_
_entity_poly.entity_id
_entity_poly.type
_entity_poly.pdbx_seq_one_letter_code
_entity_poly.pdbx_strand_id
1 'polypeptide(L)'
;MPFRLFNHIARKVGTPYQLYHEETIIDRNRDLICNFRAHFPGFQQFFAVKALPNPAILRIMLDQGCGLDCSSPTELYIAKKLNVPGNKIMYTSNFTSEQEVKLACEHNVILNLDDVSLIDFIPKNKVPDTISFRLNPQTNENWNKFGMTEDNIIKAYEKMLIRKPEINFGIHM
;
A
#
# COMPACT_ATOMS: atom_id res chain seq x y z
N MET A 1 -20.93 -31.37 -8.70
CA MET A 1 -19.65 -31.93 -9.22
C MET A 1 -18.83 -30.81 -9.88
N PRO A 2 -17.83 -30.25 -9.18
CA PRO A 2 -17.01 -29.13 -9.64
C PRO A 2 -16.37 -29.34 -11.02
N PHE A 3 -16.05 -30.60 -11.36
CA PHE A 3 -15.46 -30.98 -12.66
C PHE A 3 -16.30 -30.56 -13.87
N ARG A 4 -17.64 -30.60 -13.77
CA ARG A 4 -18.52 -30.18 -14.87
C ARG A 4 -18.51 -28.65 -15.05
N LEU A 5 -18.39 -27.90 -13.96
CA LEU A 5 -18.29 -26.45 -13.99
C LEU A 5 -16.97 -26.01 -14.63
N PHE A 6 -15.84 -26.59 -14.21
CA PHE A 6 -14.52 -26.24 -14.74
C PHE A 6 -14.40 -26.52 -16.24
N ASN A 7 -14.89 -27.67 -16.72
CA ASN A 7 -14.91 -27.97 -18.16
C ASN A 7 -15.86 -27.07 -18.95
N HIS A 8 -16.97 -26.64 -18.34
CA HIS A 8 -17.88 -25.69 -18.95
C HIS A 8 -17.24 -24.31 -19.14
N ILE A 9 -16.56 -23.81 -18.11
CA ILE A 9 -15.79 -22.56 -18.18
C ILE A 9 -14.67 -22.69 -19.21
N ALA A 10 -13.88 -23.76 -19.16
CA ALA A 10 -12.79 -24.03 -20.11
C ALA A 10 -13.25 -23.94 -21.57
N ARG A 11 -14.42 -24.52 -21.90
CA ARG A 11 -14.99 -24.44 -23.25
C ARG A 11 -15.45 -23.05 -23.65
N LYS A 12 -15.84 -22.20 -22.69
CA LYS A 12 -16.30 -20.82 -22.94
C LYS A 12 -15.16 -19.83 -23.08
N VAL A 13 -14.11 -19.93 -22.26
CA VAL A 13 -13.04 -18.92 -22.17
C VAL A 13 -11.68 -19.41 -22.65
N GLY A 14 -11.54 -20.70 -22.96
CA GLY A 14 -10.26 -21.33 -23.31
C GLY A 14 -9.41 -21.69 -22.08
N THR A 15 -8.25 -22.28 -22.31
CA THR A 15 -7.28 -22.67 -21.26
C THR A 15 -5.87 -22.20 -21.63
N PRO A 16 -5.01 -21.86 -20.64
CA PRO A 16 -5.28 -21.85 -19.20
C PRO A 16 -6.15 -20.66 -18.77
N TYR A 17 -6.87 -20.81 -17.66
CA TYR A 17 -7.61 -19.71 -17.02
C TYR A 17 -7.40 -19.72 -15.51
N GLN A 18 -7.60 -18.56 -14.89
CA GLN A 18 -7.65 -18.39 -13.44
C GLN A 18 -9.09 -18.17 -13.01
N LEU A 19 -9.51 -18.85 -11.95
CA LEU A 19 -10.85 -18.75 -11.38
C LEU A 19 -10.75 -18.24 -9.94
N TYR A 20 -11.45 -17.15 -9.66
CA TYR A 20 -11.54 -16.56 -8.32
C TYR A 20 -12.92 -16.83 -7.75
N HIS A 21 -13.00 -17.24 -6.49
CA HIS A 21 -14.26 -17.41 -5.77
C HIS A 21 -14.54 -16.15 -4.95
N GLU A 22 -15.36 -15.25 -5.50
CA GLU A 22 -15.63 -13.92 -4.94
C GLU A 22 -16.12 -13.96 -3.49
N GLU A 23 -17.09 -14.83 -3.19
CA GLU A 23 -17.67 -14.96 -1.84
C GLU A 23 -16.60 -15.30 -0.80
N THR A 24 -15.67 -16.19 -1.14
CA THR A 24 -14.55 -16.52 -0.23
C THR A 24 -13.60 -15.33 -0.04
N ILE A 25 -13.33 -14.54 -1.08
CA ILE A 25 -12.49 -13.34 -0.95
C ILE A 25 -13.14 -12.34 0.01
N ILE A 26 -14.44 -12.10 -0.17
CA ILE A 26 -15.24 -11.21 0.68
C ILE A 26 -15.23 -11.69 2.13
N ASP A 27 -15.55 -12.97 2.37
CA ASP A 27 -15.62 -13.53 3.72
C ASP A 27 -14.28 -13.47 4.44
N ARG A 28 -13.18 -13.89 3.78
CA ARG A 28 -11.85 -13.85 4.38
C ARG A 28 -11.41 -12.42 4.73
N ASN A 29 -11.69 -11.46 3.85
CA ASN A 29 -11.35 -10.06 4.10
C ASN A 29 -12.18 -9.48 5.26
N ARG A 30 -13.48 -9.81 5.31
CA ARG A 30 -14.36 -9.39 6.40
C ARG A 30 -13.90 -9.96 7.74
N ASP A 31 -13.60 -11.27 7.79
CA ASP A 31 -13.09 -11.93 8.98
C ASP A 31 -11.82 -11.25 9.50
N LEU A 32 -10.88 -10.93 8.61
CA LEU A 32 -9.65 -10.21 8.97
C LEU A 32 -9.97 -8.84 9.57
N ILE A 33 -10.74 -8.01 8.86
CA ILE A 33 -11.06 -6.65 9.29
C ILE A 33 -11.80 -6.65 10.63
N CYS A 34 -12.80 -7.53 10.80
CA CYS A 34 -13.58 -7.64 12.02
C CYS A 34 -12.71 -8.05 13.22
N ASN A 35 -11.86 -9.07 13.05
CA ASN A 35 -10.98 -9.53 14.13
C ASN A 35 -9.97 -8.45 14.55
N PHE A 36 -9.33 -7.77 13.60
CA PHE A 36 -8.41 -6.69 13.95
C PHE A 36 -9.13 -5.50 14.58
N ARG A 37 -10.30 -5.09 14.08
CA ARG A 37 -11.06 -3.97 14.65
C ARG A 37 -11.65 -4.25 16.02
N ALA A 38 -11.89 -5.52 16.36
CA ALA A 38 -12.31 -5.92 17.70
C ALA A 38 -11.25 -5.58 18.77
N HIS A 39 -9.97 -5.59 18.40
CA HIS A 39 -8.86 -5.26 19.31
C HIS A 39 -8.27 -3.86 19.06
N PHE A 40 -8.36 -3.37 17.83
CA PHE A 40 -7.79 -2.11 17.38
C PHE A 40 -8.85 -1.33 16.57
N PRO A 41 -9.72 -0.55 17.23
CA PRO A 41 -10.84 0.12 16.55
C PRO A 41 -10.42 1.02 15.38
N GLY A 42 -9.20 1.57 15.41
CA GLY A 42 -8.62 2.37 14.33
C GLY A 42 -8.00 1.58 13.17
N PHE A 43 -8.08 0.25 13.17
CA PHE A 43 -7.44 -0.58 12.14
C PHE A 43 -8.02 -0.33 10.75
N GLN A 44 -7.12 -0.09 9.79
CA GLN A 44 -7.41 0.06 8.38
C GLN A 44 -6.57 -0.96 7.59
N GLN A 45 -7.25 -1.87 6.89
CA GLN A 45 -6.58 -2.77 5.95
C GLN A 45 -6.21 -2.02 4.67
N PHE A 46 -4.97 -2.16 4.22
CA PHE A 46 -4.54 -1.80 2.87
C PHE A 46 -4.17 -3.08 2.12
N PHE A 47 -4.81 -3.35 0.98
CA PHE A 47 -4.52 -4.55 0.20
C PHE A 47 -3.29 -4.32 -0.67
N ALA A 48 -2.28 -5.19 -0.55
CA ALA A 48 -1.06 -5.12 -1.35
C ALA A 48 -1.37 -5.41 -2.82
N VAL A 49 -1.33 -4.37 -3.66
CA VAL A 49 -1.73 -4.46 -5.07
C VAL A 49 -0.84 -5.45 -5.84
N LYS A 50 0.47 -5.47 -5.55
CA LYS A 50 1.43 -6.44 -6.11
C LYS A 50 1.03 -7.91 -5.93
N ALA A 51 0.22 -8.24 -4.91
CA ALA A 51 -0.20 -9.62 -4.68
C ALA A 51 -1.23 -10.10 -5.72
N LEU A 52 -2.11 -9.20 -6.16
CA LEU A 52 -3.13 -9.49 -7.18
C LEU A 52 -3.59 -8.19 -7.85
N PRO A 53 -2.88 -7.68 -8.87
CA PRO A 53 -3.16 -6.39 -9.51
C PRO A 53 -4.33 -6.50 -10.52
N ASN A 54 -5.40 -7.22 -10.17
CA ASN A 54 -6.59 -7.38 -10.99
C ASN A 54 -7.64 -6.31 -10.59
N PRO A 55 -7.98 -5.34 -11.45
CA PRO A 55 -8.90 -4.26 -11.11
C PRO A 55 -10.27 -4.71 -10.60
N ALA A 56 -10.78 -5.85 -11.06
CA ALA A 56 -12.06 -6.39 -10.58
C ALA A 56 -11.95 -6.85 -9.12
N ILE A 57 -10.85 -7.52 -8.76
CA ILE A 57 -10.61 -7.95 -7.37
C ILE A 57 -10.29 -6.75 -6.47
N LEU A 58 -9.50 -5.80 -6.95
CA LEU A 58 -9.23 -4.57 -6.21
C LEU A 58 -10.51 -3.78 -5.93
N ARG A 59 -11.47 -3.75 -6.88
CA ARG A 59 -12.80 -3.15 -6.64
C ARG A 59 -13.53 -3.86 -5.50
N ILE A 60 -13.56 -5.19 -5.49
CA ILE A 60 -14.16 -5.97 -4.39
C ILE A 60 -13.51 -5.60 -3.05
N MET A 61 -12.17 -5.52 -2.98
CA MET A 61 -11.47 -5.15 -1.73
C MET A 61 -11.80 -3.73 -1.28
N LEU A 62 -11.87 -2.76 -2.21
CA LEU A 62 -12.28 -1.38 -1.94
C LEU A 62 -13.72 -1.30 -1.43
N ASP A 63 -14.64 -2.07 -2.02
CA ASP A 63 -16.05 -2.13 -1.61
C ASP A 63 -16.21 -2.73 -0.21
N GLN A 64 -15.27 -3.58 0.23
CA GLN A 64 -15.18 -4.06 1.61
C GLN A 64 -14.47 -3.07 2.57
N GLY A 65 -14.11 -1.87 2.10
CA GLY A 65 -13.54 -0.80 2.92
C GLY A 65 -12.02 -0.83 3.07
N CYS A 66 -11.30 -1.64 2.30
CA CYS A 66 -9.85 -1.62 2.25
C CYS A 66 -9.33 -0.35 1.55
N GLY A 67 -8.13 0.08 1.91
CA GLY A 67 -7.28 0.91 1.06
C GLY A 67 -6.43 0.03 0.15
N LEU A 68 -5.55 0.66 -0.63
CA LEU A 68 -4.56 -0.01 -1.47
C LEU A 68 -3.15 0.29 -0.97
N ASP A 69 -2.32 -0.73 -0.89
CA ASP A 69 -0.88 -0.59 -0.68
C ASP A 69 -0.19 -0.79 -2.04
N CYS A 70 0.41 0.29 -2.54
CA CYS A 70 1.05 0.37 -3.84
C CYS A 70 2.57 0.50 -3.69
N SER A 71 3.34 -0.26 -4.46
CA SER A 71 4.81 -0.20 -4.45
C SER A 71 5.41 0.20 -5.79
N SER A 72 4.61 0.68 -6.74
CA SER A 72 5.10 1.13 -8.06
C SER A 72 4.18 2.17 -8.73
N PRO A 73 4.68 2.95 -9.71
CA PRO A 73 3.86 3.85 -10.52
C PRO A 73 2.69 3.16 -11.23
N THR A 74 2.89 1.92 -11.69
CA THR A 74 1.85 1.14 -12.36
C THR A 74 0.70 0.84 -11.41
N GLU A 75 1.00 0.51 -10.15
CA GLU A 75 -0.02 0.26 -9.13
C GLU A 75 -0.76 1.54 -8.74
N LEU A 76 -0.04 2.67 -8.61
CA LEU A 76 -0.68 3.99 -8.44
C LEU A 76 -1.59 4.35 -9.62
N TYR A 77 -1.18 4.01 -10.84
CA TYR A 77 -2.00 4.20 -12.03
C TYR A 77 -3.29 3.37 -11.97
N ILE A 78 -3.21 2.10 -11.55
CA ILE A 78 -4.40 1.26 -11.33
C ILE A 78 -5.31 1.90 -10.26
N ALA A 79 -4.76 2.32 -9.12
CA ALA A 79 -5.50 2.99 -8.06
C ALA A 79 -6.20 4.27 -8.55
N LYS A 80 -5.51 5.08 -9.36
CA LYS A 80 -6.06 6.27 -10.03
C LYS A 80 -7.23 5.90 -10.93
N LYS A 81 -7.10 4.86 -11.76
CA LYS A 81 -8.18 4.39 -12.65
C LYS A 81 -9.38 3.85 -11.90
N LEU A 82 -9.18 3.37 -10.68
CA LEU A 82 -10.25 2.95 -9.78
C LEU A 82 -10.86 4.10 -8.97
N ASN A 83 -10.37 5.34 -9.13
CA ASN A 83 -10.76 6.55 -8.40
C ASN A 83 -10.55 6.43 -6.88
N VAL A 84 -9.48 5.75 -6.45
CA VAL A 84 -9.14 5.64 -5.03
C VAL A 84 -8.57 6.98 -4.54
N PRO A 85 -9.09 7.56 -3.44
CA PRO A 85 -8.55 8.79 -2.89
C PRO A 85 -7.16 8.56 -2.28
N GLY A 86 -6.28 9.56 -2.34
CA GLY A 86 -4.89 9.46 -1.88
C GLY A 86 -4.76 8.97 -0.43
N ASN A 87 -5.60 9.45 0.48
CA ASN A 87 -5.63 9.02 1.88
C ASN A 87 -6.07 7.56 2.11
N LYS A 88 -6.50 6.85 1.05
CA LYS A 88 -6.77 5.40 1.04
C LYS A 88 -5.72 4.63 0.24
N ILE A 89 -4.62 5.28 -0.13
CA ILE A 89 -3.48 4.66 -0.79
C ILE A 89 -2.26 4.85 0.11
N MET A 90 -1.59 3.75 0.44
CA MET A 90 -0.26 3.76 1.03
C MET A 90 0.75 3.46 -0.07
N TYR A 91 1.82 4.25 -0.16
CA TYR A 91 2.89 4.03 -1.15
C TYR A 91 4.15 3.53 -0.46
N THR A 92 4.41 2.22 -0.53
CA THR A 92 5.49 1.50 0.18
C THR A 92 6.62 1.05 -0.74
N SER A 93 6.92 1.84 -1.79
CA SER A 93 8.05 1.56 -2.67
C SER A 93 9.38 1.55 -1.92
N ASN A 94 10.33 0.82 -2.49
CA ASN A 94 11.71 0.73 -2.03
C ASN A 94 12.64 1.13 -3.17
N PHE A 95 13.79 1.76 -2.86
CA PHE A 95 14.63 2.42 -3.88
C PHE A 95 13.82 3.43 -4.73
N THR A 96 12.92 4.16 -4.08
CA THR A 96 11.98 5.07 -4.74
C THR A 96 12.74 6.18 -5.48
N SER A 97 12.54 6.30 -6.79
CA SER A 97 13.15 7.37 -7.58
C SER A 97 12.55 8.76 -7.26
N GLU A 98 13.26 9.83 -7.63
CA GLU A 98 12.74 11.19 -7.50
C GLU A 98 11.39 11.38 -8.21
N GLN A 99 11.24 10.81 -9.42
CA GLN A 99 9.99 10.89 -10.17
C GLN A 99 8.84 10.18 -9.45
N GLU A 100 9.12 9.06 -8.79
CA GLU A 100 8.13 8.32 -8.01
C GLU A 100 7.71 9.07 -6.74
N VAL A 101 8.66 9.68 -6.01
CA VAL A 101 8.33 10.51 -4.83
C VAL A 101 7.40 11.66 -5.26
N LYS A 102 7.73 12.34 -6.36
CA LYS A 102 6.91 13.43 -6.92
C LYS A 102 5.52 12.93 -7.31
N LEU A 103 5.42 11.80 -7.99
CA LEU A 103 4.14 11.19 -8.39
C LEU A 103 3.28 10.83 -7.17
N ALA A 104 3.87 10.22 -6.14
CA ALA A 104 3.17 9.90 -4.89
C ALA A 104 2.64 11.16 -4.20
N CYS A 105 3.46 12.22 -4.15
CA CYS A 105 3.07 13.53 -3.63
C CYS A 105 1.93 14.16 -4.45
N GLU A 106 1.96 14.03 -5.77
CA GLU A 106 0.89 14.55 -6.64
C GLU A 106 -0.48 13.95 -6.34
N HIS A 107 -0.48 12.69 -5.92
CA HIS A 107 -1.67 11.93 -5.56
C HIS A 107 -2.09 12.08 -4.09
N ASN A 108 -1.32 12.82 -3.27
CA ASN A 108 -1.51 12.97 -1.83
C ASN A 108 -1.75 11.62 -1.12
N VAL A 109 -0.91 10.63 -1.47
CA VAL A 109 -0.94 9.30 -0.84
C VAL A 109 -0.33 9.34 0.56
N ILE A 110 -0.60 8.32 1.38
CA ILE A 110 0.19 8.07 2.58
C ILE A 110 1.58 7.60 2.09
N LEU A 111 2.56 8.50 2.13
CA LEU A 111 3.88 8.25 1.58
C LEU A 111 4.75 7.55 2.63
N ASN A 112 5.26 6.36 2.31
CA ASN A 112 6.23 5.67 3.14
C ASN A 112 7.63 5.76 2.52
N LEU A 113 8.63 6.24 3.27
CA LEU A 113 10.01 6.36 2.80
C LEU A 113 10.93 5.40 3.53
N ASP A 114 11.83 4.76 2.79
CA ASP A 114 12.81 3.80 3.28
C ASP A 114 14.25 4.37 3.38
N ASP A 115 14.49 5.57 2.84
CA ASP A 115 15.73 6.33 3.03
C ASP A 115 15.46 7.84 3.32
N VAL A 116 16.24 8.43 4.23
CA VAL A 116 16.09 9.84 4.66
C VAL A 116 16.39 10.85 3.55
N SER A 117 17.24 10.48 2.58
CA SER A 117 17.57 11.32 1.42
C SER A 117 16.38 11.55 0.50
N LEU A 118 15.41 10.63 0.47
CA LEU A 118 14.20 10.75 -0.37
C LEU A 118 13.31 11.94 0.03
N ILE A 119 13.46 12.45 1.26
CA ILE A 119 12.78 13.66 1.70
C ILE A 119 13.15 14.84 0.80
N ASP A 120 14.38 14.90 0.28
CA ASP A 120 14.81 16.01 -0.60
C ASP A 120 14.08 16.04 -1.94
N PHE A 121 13.49 14.91 -2.36
CA PHE A 121 12.69 14.82 -3.57
C PHE A 121 11.23 15.23 -3.40
N ILE A 122 10.75 15.39 -2.15
CA ILE A 122 9.40 15.89 -1.88
C ILE A 122 9.31 17.35 -2.35
N PRO A 123 8.31 17.73 -3.17
CA PRO A 123 8.11 19.13 -3.56
C PRO A 123 7.65 20.00 -2.37
N LYS A 124 8.21 21.20 -2.21
CA LYS A 124 7.83 22.12 -1.13
C LYS A 124 6.36 22.54 -1.14
N ASN A 125 5.76 22.65 -2.32
CA ASN A 125 4.36 23.04 -2.51
C ASN A 125 3.37 21.87 -2.53
N LYS A 126 3.84 20.63 -2.36
CA LYS A 126 3.01 19.43 -2.50
C LYS A 126 3.43 18.33 -1.51
N VAL A 127 3.59 18.71 -0.25
CA VAL A 127 3.93 17.78 0.83
C VAL A 127 2.66 16.97 1.22
N PRO A 128 2.71 15.63 1.24
CA PRO A 128 1.58 14.80 1.66
C PRO A 128 1.07 15.13 3.06
N ASP A 129 -0.18 14.79 3.35
CA ASP A 129 -0.77 14.98 4.68
C ASP A 129 -0.28 13.97 5.70
N THR A 130 0.10 12.77 5.24
CA THR A 130 0.65 11.71 6.08
C THR A 130 1.91 11.16 5.45
N ILE A 131 2.97 11.07 6.24
CA ILE A 131 4.23 10.42 5.87
C ILE A 131 4.61 9.39 6.93
N SER A 132 5.14 8.26 6.50
CA SER A 132 5.75 7.28 7.38
C SER A 132 7.17 6.95 6.97
N PHE A 133 7.95 6.43 7.91
CA PHE A 133 9.30 5.96 7.65
C PHE A 133 9.42 4.49 8.01
N ARG A 134 10.08 3.74 7.13
CA ARG A 134 10.28 2.30 7.32
C ARG A 134 11.41 2.05 8.30
N LEU A 135 11.11 1.43 9.42
CA LEU A 135 12.10 0.96 10.38
C LEU A 135 12.70 -0.37 9.90
N ASN A 136 14.02 -0.42 9.91
CA ASN A 136 14.78 -1.64 9.85
C ASN A 136 15.21 -2.00 11.28
N PRO A 137 14.56 -2.99 11.93
CA PRO A 137 14.84 -3.30 13.34
C PRO A 137 16.22 -3.94 13.57
N GLN A 138 17.00 -4.22 12.51
CA GLN A 138 18.36 -4.81 12.56
C GLN A 138 18.55 -5.82 13.71
N THR A 139 17.74 -6.88 13.72
CA THR A 139 17.96 -7.99 14.66
C THR A 139 19.25 -8.73 14.28
N ASN A 140 20.06 -9.10 15.28
CA ASN A 140 21.37 -9.75 15.12
C ASN A 140 21.40 -11.00 14.21
N GLU A 141 20.24 -11.56 13.84
CA GLU A 141 20.14 -12.78 13.04
C GLU A 141 19.76 -12.55 11.57
N ASN A 142 19.38 -11.33 11.14
CA ASN A 142 18.96 -11.08 9.75
C ASN A 142 19.27 -9.65 9.28
N TRP A 143 20.35 -9.50 8.50
CA TRP A 143 20.61 -8.27 7.76
C TRP A 143 19.55 -8.09 6.67
N ASN A 144 18.76 -7.02 6.75
CA ASN A 144 17.85 -6.59 5.70
C ASN A 144 18.34 -5.24 5.14
N LYS A 145 18.16 -5.01 3.84
CA LYS A 145 18.56 -3.77 3.16
C LYS A 145 17.47 -2.69 3.08
N PHE A 146 16.30 -2.93 3.67
CA PHE A 146 15.08 -2.15 3.51
C PHE A 146 14.74 -1.37 4.78
N GLY A 147 14.62 -0.05 4.64
CA GLY A 147 14.30 0.85 5.73
C GLY A 147 15.53 1.40 6.44
N MET A 148 15.25 2.21 7.45
CA MET A 148 16.21 3.05 8.16
C MET A 148 16.46 2.54 9.57
N THR A 149 17.61 2.91 10.12
CA THR A 149 17.84 2.82 11.57
C THR A 149 16.95 3.80 12.32
N GLU A 150 16.76 3.57 13.62
CA GLU A 150 15.99 4.48 14.50
C GLU A 150 16.53 5.92 14.45
N ASP A 151 17.86 6.10 14.52
CA ASP A 151 18.50 7.43 14.43
C ASP A 151 18.16 8.16 13.13
N ASN A 152 18.08 7.45 12.00
CA ASN A 152 17.74 8.05 10.72
C ASN A 152 16.25 8.39 10.63
N ILE A 153 15.38 7.63 11.29
CA ILE A 153 13.94 7.98 11.42
C ILE A 153 13.76 9.26 12.23
N ILE A 154 14.48 9.40 13.35
CA ILE A 154 14.42 10.62 14.18
C ILE A 154 14.82 11.84 13.33
N LYS A 155 15.95 11.76 12.61
CA LYS A 155 16.39 12.82 11.68
C LYS A 155 15.36 13.11 10.58
N ALA A 156 14.69 12.08 10.08
CA ALA A 156 13.67 12.21 9.06
C ALA A 156 12.44 12.98 9.59
N TYR A 157 11.99 12.68 10.81
CA TYR A 157 10.92 13.43 11.48
C TYR A 157 11.31 14.90 11.70
N GLU A 158 12.49 15.18 12.23
CA GLU A 158 12.98 16.54 12.43
C GLU A 158 12.98 17.35 11.12
N LYS A 159 13.52 16.76 10.05
CA LYS A 159 13.57 17.38 8.72
C LYS A 159 12.17 17.67 8.17
N MET A 160 11.21 16.78 8.39
CA MET A 160 9.84 16.97 7.93
C MET A 160 9.05 17.98 8.76
N LEU A 161 9.26 18.03 10.08
CA LEU A 161 8.63 19.03 10.97
C LEU A 161 9.01 20.46 10.59
N ILE A 162 10.26 20.68 10.18
CA ILE A 162 10.71 21.98 9.66
C ILE A 162 9.97 22.36 8.36
N ARG A 163 9.63 21.36 7.53
CA ARG A 163 8.99 21.58 6.23
C ARG A 163 7.46 21.74 6.30
N LYS A 164 6.81 20.96 7.17
CA LYS A 164 5.35 20.97 7.39
C LYS A 164 5.09 20.64 8.88
N PRO A 165 4.92 21.65 9.74
CA PRO A 165 4.71 21.44 11.18
C PRO A 165 3.45 20.62 11.51
N GLU A 166 2.40 20.72 10.70
CA GLU A 166 1.11 20.02 10.90
C GLU A 166 1.00 18.70 10.11
N ILE A 167 2.11 18.02 9.86
CA ILE A 167 2.11 16.72 9.16
C ILE A 167 1.75 15.58 10.10
N ASN A 168 1.00 14.59 9.60
CA ASN A 168 0.76 13.35 10.33
C ASN A 168 1.92 12.38 10.09
N PHE A 169 2.53 11.90 11.17
CA PHE A 169 3.60 10.92 11.10
C PHE A 169 3.12 9.50 11.40
N GLY A 170 3.76 8.53 10.76
CA GLY A 170 3.64 7.12 11.08
C GLY A 170 4.98 6.39 11.00
N ILE A 171 5.01 5.17 11.51
CA ILE A 171 6.12 4.23 11.34
C ILE A 171 5.63 3.01 10.56
N HIS A 172 6.48 2.46 9.71
CA HIS A 172 6.21 1.24 8.96
C HIS A 172 7.29 0.20 9.27
N MET A 173 6.95 -1.09 9.33
CA MET A 173 7.91 -2.21 9.39
C MET A 173 7.63 -3.20 8.27
#